data_AF-A0A7W1V6B1-F1
#
_entry.id   AF-A0A7W1V6B1-F1
#
_cell.length_a   1.000
_cell.length_b   1.000
_cell.length_c   1.000
_cell.angle_alpha   90.00
_cell.angle_beta   90.00
_cell.angle_gamma   90.00
#
_symmetry.space_group_name_H-M   'P 1'
#
loop_
_entity.id
_entity.type
_entity.pdbx_description
1 polymer ?
#
loop_
_entity_poly.entity_id
_entity_poly.type
_entity_poly.pdbx_seq_one_letter_code
_entity_poly.pdbx_strand_id
1 'polypeptide(L)' 'MTAPTLIVLAHGSADPRSAGAVREIVATTKRLRPGLRIELAFLDQVRPDLDTVVGRLVAKGRS' A
#
# COMPACT_ATOMS: atom_id res chain seq x y z
N MET A 1 4.94 20.62 7.57
CA MET A 1 4.40 20.00 6.33
C MET A 1 4.28 18.51 6.55
N THR A 2 3.10 17.95 6.43
CA THR A 2 2.90 16.49 6.51
C THR A 2 3.54 15.87 5.27
N ALA A 3 4.48 14.93 5.44
CA ALA A 3 5.04 14.22 4.29
C ALA A 3 3.90 13.46 3.55
N PRO A 4 3.91 13.44 2.20
CA PRO A 4 2.88 12.76 1.42
C PRO A 4 2.86 11.27 1.75
N THR A 5 1.69 10.66 1.64
CA THR A 5 1.56 9.19 1.75
C THR A 5 1.69 8.57 0.36
N LEU A 6 2.52 7.54 0.23
CA LEU A 6 2.62 6.74 -0.99
C LEU A 6 1.68 5.53 -0.88
N ILE A 7 0.79 5.37 -1.85
CA ILE A 7 0.00 4.15 -2.01
C ILE A 7 0.61 3.34 -3.13
N VAL A 8 1.05 2.13 -2.83
CA VAL A 8 1.47 1.15 -3.83
C VAL A 8 0.23 0.36 -4.24
N LEU A 9 -0.14 0.46 -5.51
CA LEU A 9 -1.29 -0.24 -6.09
C LEU A 9 -0.79 -1.35 -7.00
N ALA A 10 -1.02 -2.59 -6.60
CA ALA A 10 -0.73 -3.76 -7.43
C ALA A 10 -2.02 -4.30 -8.04
N HIS A 11 -1.92 -5.05 -9.15
CA HIS A 11 -3.10 -5.68 -9.74
C HIS A 11 -3.78 -6.63 -8.74
N GLY A 12 -2.98 -7.43 -8.04
CA GLY A 12 -3.50 -8.56 -7.29
C GLY A 12 -3.58 -9.79 -8.20
N SER A 13 -3.33 -10.95 -7.63
CA SER A 13 -3.32 -12.21 -8.34
C SER A 13 -3.77 -13.29 -7.38
N ALA A 14 -4.48 -14.29 -7.89
CA ALA A 14 -4.82 -15.50 -7.14
C ALA A 14 -3.56 -16.30 -6.74
N ASP A 15 -2.44 -16.15 -7.44
CA ASP A 15 -1.17 -16.76 -7.04
C ASP A 15 -0.60 -16.02 -5.80
N PRO A 16 -0.50 -16.69 -4.63
CA PRO A 16 0.00 -16.05 -3.42
C PRO A 16 1.45 -15.54 -3.53
N ARG A 17 2.25 -16.08 -4.46
CA ARG A 17 3.63 -15.63 -4.69
C ARG A 17 3.70 -14.21 -5.24
N SER A 18 2.73 -13.82 -6.07
CA SER A 18 2.64 -12.48 -6.63
C SER A 18 2.43 -11.44 -5.52
N ALA A 19 1.47 -11.69 -4.63
CA ALA A 19 1.23 -10.83 -3.47
C ALA A 19 2.43 -10.82 -2.50
N GLY A 20 3.16 -11.94 -2.39
CA GLY A 20 4.41 -12.02 -1.63
C GLY A 20 5.48 -11.05 -2.16
N ALA A 21 5.77 -11.11 -3.45
CA ALA A 21 6.77 -10.23 -4.08
C ALA A 21 6.45 -8.74 -3.91
N VAL A 22 5.18 -8.35 -4.08
CA VAL A 22 4.74 -6.96 -3.88
C VAL A 22 4.94 -6.53 -2.42
N ARG A 23 4.62 -7.40 -1.45
CA ARG A 23 4.84 -7.11 -0.03
C ARG A 23 6.32 -6.93 0.30
N GLU A 24 7.21 -7.71 -0.31
CA GLU A 24 8.66 -7.57 -0.15
C GLU A 24 9.19 -6.25 -0.71
N ILE A 25 8.70 -5.82 -1.88
CA ILE A 25 9.01 -4.50 -2.45
C ILE A 25 8.59 -3.41 -1.46
N VAL A 26 7.35 -3.44 -0.97
CA VAL A 26 6.84 -2.45 0.00
C VAL A 26 7.68 -2.45 1.27
N ALA A 27 8.04 -3.61 1.81
CA ALA A 27 8.87 -3.72 3.01
C ALA A 27 10.27 -3.12 2.76
N THR A 28 10.86 -3.36 1.60
CA THR A 28 12.16 -2.82 1.20
C THR A 28 12.10 -1.30 1.07
N THR A 29 11.08 -0.75 0.40
CA THR A 29 10.90 0.70 0.26
C THR A 29 10.69 1.37 1.62
N LYS A 30 9.95 0.74 2.55
CA LYS A 30 9.79 1.23 3.93
C LYS A 30 11.14 1.33 4.66
N ARG A 31 12.02 0.32 4.50
CA ARG A 31 13.38 0.36 5.08
C ARG A 31 14.23 1.47 4.47
N LEU A 32 14.13 1.69 3.15
CA LEU A 32 14.89 2.73 2.46
C LEU A 32 14.37 4.16 2.74
N ARG A 33 13.08 4.30 3.12
CA ARG A 33 12.41 5.59 3.33
C ARG A 33 11.62 5.62 4.65
N PRO A 34 12.29 5.60 5.81
CA PRO A 34 11.63 5.49 7.11
C PRO A 34 10.68 6.65 7.44
N GLY A 35 10.89 7.84 6.86
CA GLY A 35 9.99 8.99 7.00
C GLY A 35 8.81 9.02 6.04
N LEU A 36 8.76 8.11 5.06
CA LEU A 36 7.68 8.02 4.07
C LEU A 36 6.65 7.01 4.54
N ARG A 37 5.40 7.45 4.70
CA ARG A 37 4.29 6.54 4.95
C ARG A 37 3.96 5.81 3.66
N ILE A 38 3.95 4.48 3.71
CA ILE A 38 3.66 3.62 2.56
C ILE A 38 2.53 2.66 2.91
N GLU A 39 1.45 2.72 2.15
CA GLU A 39 0.32 1.79 2.20
C GLU A 39 0.30 0.91 0.95
N LEU A 40 -0.24 -0.30 1.07
CA LEU A 40 -0.37 -1.26 -0.02
C LEU A 40 -1.85 -1.53 -0.29
N ALA A 41 -2.26 -1.42 -1.55
CA ALA A 41 -3.58 -1.76 -2.04
C ALA A 41 -3.49 -2.68 -3.27
N PHE A 42 -4.57 -3.40 -3.54
CA PHE A 42 -4.71 -4.26 -4.71
C PHE A 42 -5.95 -3.86 -5.54
N LEU A 43 -5.89 -4.03 -6.87
CA LEU A 43 -7.02 -3.75 -7.76
C LEU A 43 -8.10 -4.84 -7.64
N ASP A 44 -7.71 -6.11 -7.66
CA ASP A 44 -8.61 -7.24 -7.55
C ASP A 44 -7.96 -8.44 -6.83
N GLN A 45 -8.78 -9.46 -6.51
CA GLN A 45 -8.40 -10.79 -6.00
C GLN A 45 -7.73 -10.86 -4.61
N VAL A 46 -7.05 -9.79 -4.18
CA VAL A 46 -6.31 -9.68 -2.93
C VAL A 46 -6.83 -8.46 -2.17
N ARG A 47 -6.72 -8.49 -0.84
CA ARG A 47 -7.08 -7.37 0.03
C ARG A 47 -5.85 -6.80 0.74
N PRO A 48 -5.88 -5.51 1.14
CA PRO A 48 -6.99 -4.56 1.00
C PRO A 48 -7.10 -3.95 -0.42
N ASP A 49 -8.32 -3.53 -0.80
CA ASP A 49 -8.55 -2.74 -2.03
C ASP A 49 -8.19 -1.25 -1.82
N LEU A 50 -8.15 -0.51 -2.93
CA LEU A 50 -7.78 0.91 -2.93
C LEU A 50 -8.73 1.77 -2.09
N ASP A 51 -10.03 1.59 -2.24
CA ASP A 51 -11.04 2.38 -1.53
C ASP A 51 -10.94 2.20 -0.02
N THR A 52 -10.70 0.96 0.43
CA THR A 52 -10.44 0.66 1.83
C THR A 52 -9.20 1.41 2.34
N VAL A 53 -8.11 1.43 1.58
CA VAL A 53 -6.87 2.10 1.98
C VAL A 53 -7.06 3.62 2.01
N VAL A 54 -7.67 4.20 0.98
CA VAL A 54 -7.96 5.65 0.91
C VAL A 54 -8.92 6.06 2.03
N GLY A 55 -10.01 5.33 2.24
CA GLY A 55 -10.96 5.59 3.32
C GLY A 55 -10.29 5.60 4.70
N ARG A 56 -9.35 4.68 4.95
CA ARG A 56 -8.54 4.66 6.17
C ARG A 56 -7.59 5.86 6.30
N LEU A 57 -7.08 6.40 5.19
CA LEU A 57 -6.21 7.58 5.20
C LEU A 57 -7.01 8.86 5.44
N VAL A 58 -8.17 8.99 4.78
CA VAL A 58 -9.11 10.10 4.98
C VAL A 58 -9.61 10.12 6.42
N ALA A 59 -10.02 8.99 6.99
CA ALA A 59 -10.46 8.90 8.38
C ALA A 59 -9.36 9.29 9.39
N LYS A 60 -8.09 9.20 9.01
CA LYS A 60 -6.94 9.63 9.82
C LYS A 60 -6.58 11.12 9.61
N GLY A 61 -7.42 11.87 8.90
CA GLY A 61 -7.24 13.30 8.63
C GLY A 61 -6.11 13.60 7.65
N ARG A 62 -5.84 12.70 6.70
CA ARG A 62 -4.74 12.85 5.73
C ARG A 62 -5.28 12.86 4.30
N SER A 63 -5.47 14.06 3.78
CA SER A 63 -5.75 14.38 2.38
C SER A 63 -4.53 15.03 1.75
#